data_AF-A0A117KVA7-F1
#
_entry.id   AF-A0A117KVA7-F1
#
_cell.length_a   1.000
_cell.length_b   1.000
_cell.length_c   1.000
_cell.angle_alpha   90.00
_cell.angle_beta   90.00
_cell.angle_gamma   90.00
#
_symmetry.space_group_name_H-M   'P 1'
#
loop_
_entity.id
_entity.type
_entity.pdbx_description
1 polymer ?
#
loop_
_entity_poly.entity_id
_entity_poly.type
_entity_poly.pdbx_seq_one_letter_code
_entity_poly.pdbx_strand_id
1 'polypeptide(L)'
;MEKLEETIYNLVFKGNVTIGNEEIITNARHKEALINAKKYMESVVEAIEKGYSEDLITIDLNSALNEIGKITGETATEDVIDQIFERFCVGK
;
A
#
# COMPACT_ATOMS: atom_id res chain seq x y z
N MET A 1 0.31 -33.96 17.77
CA MET A 1 1.15 -32.89 17.18
C MET A 1 0.72 -32.62 15.74
N GLU A 2 0.57 -33.63 14.89
CA GLU A 2 0.12 -33.48 13.48
C GLU A 2 -1.15 -32.63 13.30
N LYS A 3 -2.17 -32.84 14.14
CA LYS A 3 -3.44 -32.09 14.04
C LYS A 3 -3.31 -30.59 14.31
N LEU A 4 -2.34 -30.20 15.16
CA LEU A 4 -2.04 -28.79 15.42
C LEU A 4 -1.30 -28.18 14.23
N GLU A 5 -0.36 -28.93 13.67
CA GLU A 5 0.43 -28.56 12.50
C GLU A 5 -0.45 -28.33 11.27
N GLU A 6 -1.38 -29.26 11.02
CA GLU A 6 -2.36 -29.18 9.93
C GLU A 6 -3.33 -27.99 10.12
N THR A 7 -3.73 -27.70 11.37
CA THR A 7 -4.59 -26.56 11.67
C THR A 7 -3.87 -25.24 11.39
N ILE A 8 -2.60 -25.12 11.78
CA ILE A 8 -1.78 -23.93 11.51
C ILE A 8 -1.57 -23.75 10.01
N TYR A 9 -1.26 -24.83 9.28
CA TYR A 9 -1.11 -24.81 7.83
C TYR A 9 -2.39 -24.28 7.15
N ASN A 10 -3.54 -24.86 7.50
CA ASN A 10 -4.81 -24.44 6.94
C ASN A 10 -5.22 -23.02 7.34
N LEU A 11 -4.72 -22.48 8.46
CA LEU A 11 -5.04 -21.12 8.91
C LEU A 11 -4.18 -20.07 8.19
N VAL A 12 -2.92 -20.41 7.90
CA VAL A 12 -1.98 -19.52 7.19
C VAL A 12 -2.22 -19.52 5.68
N PHE A 13 -2.56 -20.67 5.10
CA PHE A 13 -2.71 -20.84 3.64
C PHE A 13 -4.18 -20.79 3.17
N LYS A 14 -5.13 -20.41 4.02
CA LYS A 14 -6.57 -20.37 3.68
C LYS A 14 -6.98 -19.29 2.67
N GLY A 15 -6.09 -18.34 2.36
CA GLY A 15 -6.28 -17.41 1.26
C GLY A 15 -5.85 -18.06 -0.05
N ASN A 16 -6.51 -17.76 -1.17
CA ASN A 16 -6.00 -18.08 -2.51
C ASN A 16 -4.68 -17.34 -2.74
N VAL A 17 -3.59 -17.85 -2.17
CA VAL A 17 -2.23 -17.41 -2.48
C VAL A 17 -1.76 -18.36 -3.58
N THR A 18 -2.23 -18.12 -4.79
CA THR A 18 -1.53 -18.60 -5.98
C THR A 18 -0.20 -17.88 -5.99
N ILE A 19 0.84 -18.51 -5.41
CA ILE A 19 2.22 -18.05 -5.56
C ILE A 19 2.63 -18.39 -7.00
N GLY A 20 2.09 -17.63 -7.96
CA GLY A 20 2.65 -17.52 -9.30
C GLY A 20 3.79 -16.51 -9.29
N ASN A 21 4.36 -16.21 -10.46
CA ASN A 21 5.30 -15.09 -10.67
C ASN A 21 4.59 -13.72 -10.53
N GLU A 22 3.74 -13.56 -9.53
CA GLU A 22 3.03 -12.33 -9.23
C GLU A 22 3.88 -11.51 -8.25
N GLU A 23 3.99 -10.21 -8.47
CA GLU A 23 4.68 -9.32 -7.54
C GLU A 23 3.86 -9.19 -6.25
N ILE A 24 4.41 -9.70 -5.14
CA ILE A 24 3.73 -9.69 -3.84
C ILE A 24 4.12 -8.43 -3.06
N ILE A 25 3.12 -7.67 -2.63
CA ILE A 25 3.32 -6.55 -1.70
C ILE A 25 3.47 -7.10 -0.28
N THR A 26 4.71 -7.16 0.21
CA THR A 26 5.04 -7.71 1.54
C THR A 26 5.14 -6.65 2.63
N ASN A 27 5.38 -5.38 2.26
CA ASN A 27 5.53 -4.29 3.22
C ASN A 27 4.17 -3.67 3.57
N ALA A 28 3.84 -3.66 4.87
CA ALA A 28 2.61 -3.07 5.39
C ALA A 28 2.45 -1.58 5.00
N ARG A 29 3.56 -0.82 4.96
CA ARG A 29 3.58 0.59 4.54
C ARG A 29 3.17 0.76 3.09
N HIS A 30 3.68 -0.11 2.20
CA HIS A 30 3.32 -0.10 0.79
C HIS A 30 1.86 -0.50 0.58
N LYS A 31 1.38 -1.50 1.32
CA LYS A 31 -0.03 -1.88 1.31
C LYS A 31 -0.94 -0.71 1.70
N GLU A 32 -0.61 -0.01 2.78
CA GLU A 32 -1.40 1.13 3.25
C GLU A 32 -1.43 2.27 2.23
N ALA A 33 -0.26 2.63 1.68
CA ALA A 33 -0.15 3.62 0.62
C ALA A 33 -1.03 3.28 -0.60
N LEU A 34 -1.03 2.02 -1.04
CA LEU A 34 -1.86 1.57 -2.17
C LEU A 34 -3.36 1.59 -1.84
N ILE A 35 -3.75 1.23 -0.61
CA ILE A 35 -5.15 1.33 -0.17
C ILE A 35 -5.62 2.78 -0.20
N ASN A 36 -4.80 3.71 0.30
CA ASN A 36 -5.13 5.13 0.32
C ASN A 36 -5.16 5.72 -1.10
N ALA A 37 -4.17 5.40 -1.94
CA ALA A 37 -4.14 5.81 -3.34
C ALA A 37 -5.40 5.36 -4.08
N LYS A 38 -5.82 4.11 -3.88
CA LYS A 38 -7.06 3.57 -4.46
C LYS A 38 -8.28 4.38 -4.01
N LYS A 39 -8.38 4.68 -2.71
CA LYS A 39 -9.50 5.46 -2.16
C LYS A 39 -9.58 6.85 -2.79
N TYR A 40 -8.46 7.54 -2.95
CA TYR A 40 -8.45 8.85 -3.62
C TYR A 40 -8.84 8.75 -5.10
N MET A 41 -8.41 7.70 -5.80
CA MET A 41 -8.82 7.46 -7.18
C MET A 41 -10.32 7.15 -7.30
N GLU A 42 -10.91 6.44 -6.34
CA GLU A 42 -12.37 6.24 -6.27
C GLU A 42 -13.09 7.58 -6.11
N SER A 43 -12.60 8.48 -5.24
CA SER A 43 -13.13 9.85 -5.12
C SER A 43 -13.02 10.66 -6.41
N VAL A 44 -11.89 10.54 -7.13
CA VAL A 44 -11.69 11.21 -8.45
C VAL A 44 -12.76 10.74 -9.45
N VAL A 45 -12.99 9.44 -9.55
CA VAL A 45 -14.01 8.89 -10.45
C VAL A 45 -15.40 9.40 -10.08
N GLU A 46 -15.75 9.38 -8.78
CA GLU A 46 -17.02 9.90 -8.29
C GLU A 46 -17.19 11.40 -8.57
N ALA A 47 -16.14 12.20 -8.41
CA ALA A 47 -16.14 13.63 -8.69
C ALA A 47 -16.35 13.93 -10.18
N ILE A 48 -15.75 13.13 -11.06
CA ILE A 48 -15.97 13.23 -12.52
C ILE A 48 -17.42 12.89 -12.87
N GLU A 49 -17.97 11.80 -12.32
CA GLU A 49 -19.36 11.40 -12.56
C GLU A 49 -20.37 12.46 -12.07
N LYS A 50 -20.04 13.17 -10.99
CA LYS A 50 -20.84 14.27 -10.44
C LYS A 50 -20.66 15.60 -11.17
N GLY A 51 -19.74 15.69 -12.13
CA GLY A 51 -19.47 16.91 -12.90
C GLY A 51 -18.83 18.03 -12.08
N TYR A 52 -18.00 17.69 -11.09
CA TYR A 52 -17.22 18.68 -10.35
C TYR A 52 -16.16 19.33 -11.25
N SER A 53 -15.70 20.53 -10.87
CA SER A 53 -14.66 21.22 -11.61
C SER A 53 -13.33 20.48 -11.52
N GLU A 54 -12.49 20.67 -12.54
CA GLU A 54 -11.14 20.09 -12.60
C GLU A 54 -10.27 20.50 -11.39
N ASP A 55 -10.47 21.72 -10.88
CA ASP A 55 -9.78 22.20 -9.67
C ASP A 55 -10.06 21.30 -8.45
N LEU A 56 -11.30 20.85 -8.29
CA LEU A 56 -11.68 19.97 -7.17
C LEU A 56 -11.18 18.54 -7.38
N ILE A 57 -11.26 18.04 -8.61
CA ILE A 57 -10.77 16.71 -8.97
C ILE A 57 -9.24 16.59 -8.75
N THR A 58 -8.51 17.67 -9.04
CA THR A 58 -7.04 17.71 -8.93
C THR A 58 -6.55 17.52 -7.50
N ILE A 59 -7.35 17.86 -6.48
CA ILE A 59 -6.99 17.67 -5.06
C ILE A 59 -6.82 16.18 -4.74
N ASP A 60 -7.80 15.36 -5.10
CA ASP A 60 -7.76 13.92 -4.86
C ASP A 60 -6.75 13.23 -5.78
N LEU A 61 -6.59 13.69 -7.02
CA LEU A 61 -5.57 13.17 -7.94
C LEU A 61 -4.15 13.36 -7.40
N ASN A 62 -3.83 14.55 -6.88
CA ASN A 62 -2.53 14.82 -6.25
C ASN A 62 -2.35 14.02 -4.97
N SER A 63 -3.42 13.79 -4.22
CA SER A 63 -3.39 12.95 -3.02
C SER A 63 -3.08 11.49 -3.37
N ALA A 64 -3.66 10.94 -4.44
CA ALA A 64 -3.34 9.61 -4.94
C ALA A 64 -1.86 9.51 -5.39
N LEU A 65 -1.36 10.51 -6.12
CA LEU A 65 0.05 10.57 -6.53
C LEU A 65 0.99 10.63 -5.33
N ASN A 66 0.67 11.43 -4.31
CA ASN A 66 1.47 11.53 -3.09
C ASN A 66 1.54 10.19 -2.35
N GLU A 67 0.46 9.42 -2.25
CA GLU A 67 0.48 8.09 -1.64
C GLU A 67 1.37 7.12 -2.44
N ILE A 68 1.32 7.15 -3.76
CA ILE A 68 2.20 6.33 -4.61
C ILE A 68 3.67 6.74 -4.42
N GLY A 69 3.96 8.04 -4.34
CA GLY A 69 5.30 8.56 -4.09
C GLY A 69 5.91 8.08 -2.76
N LYS A 70 5.09 7.72 -1.76
CA LYS A 70 5.59 7.15 -0.50
C LYS A 70 6.22 5.78 -0.74
N ILE A 71 5.78 5.04 -1.75
CA ILE A 71 6.28 3.71 -2.09
C ILE A 71 7.66 3.81 -2.73
N THR A 72 7.81 4.71 -3.71
CA THR A 72 9.08 4.98 -4.44
C THR A 72 10.07 5.79 -3.60
N GLY A 73 9.61 6.51 -2.59
CA GLY A 73 10.42 7.38 -1.73
C GLY A 73 10.44 8.83 -2.18
N GLU A 74 9.80 9.18 -3.30
CA GLU A 74 9.73 10.56 -3.83
C GLU A 74 8.98 11.53 -2.90
N THR A 75 8.03 11.02 -2.11
CA THR A 75 7.26 11.81 -1.14
C THR A 75 7.40 11.27 0.30
N ALA A 76 8.42 10.45 0.56
CA ALA A 76 8.70 10.00 1.91
C ALA A 76 9.17 11.18 2.78
N THR A 77 8.57 11.32 3.96
CA THR A 77 9.02 12.30 4.96
C THR A 77 10.31 11.83 5.63
N GLU A 78 11.10 12.75 6.18
CA GLU A 78 12.31 12.42 6.95
C GLU A 78 12.02 11.37 8.04
N ASP A 79 10.89 11.48 8.75
CA ASP A 79 10.47 10.50 9.76
C ASP A 79 10.30 9.07 9.22
N VAL A 80 9.82 8.92 7.98
CA VAL A 80 9.65 7.61 7.33
C VAL A 80 10.99 7.05 6.90
N ILE A 81 11.90 7.92 6.46
CA ILE A 81 13.28 7.55 6.11
C ILE A 81 14.01 7.08 7.37
N ASP A 82 13.89 7.80 8.47
CA ASP A 82 14.51 7.46 9.75
C ASP A 82 13.98 6.13 10.30
N GLN A 83 12.66 5.89 10.28
CA GLN A 83 12.09 4.59 10.68
C GLN A 83 12.56 3.42 9.82
N ILE A 84 12.80 3.64 8.53
CA ILE A 84 13.37 2.62 7.65
C ILE A 84 14.79 2.31 8.12
N PHE A 85 15.61 3.33 8.37
CA PHE A 85 17.02 3.17 8.74
C PHE A 85 17.26 2.70 10.18
N GLU A 86 16.33 2.96 11.12
CA GLU A 86 16.37 2.40 12.47
C GLU A 86 16.37 0.86 12.50
N ARG A 87 15.81 0.23 11.47
CA ARG A 87 15.76 -1.24 11.35
C ARG A 87 17.01 -1.83 10.70
N PHE A 88 17.96 -1.00 10.25
CA PHE A 88 19.24 -1.46 9.73
C PHE A 88 20.29 -1.42 10.84
N CYS A 89 21.03 -2.51 10.99
CA CYS A 89 22.18 -2.53 11.89
C CYS A 89 23.22 -1.50 11.44
N VAL A 90 23.81 -0.78 12.38
CA VAL A 90 24.87 0.22 12.13
C VAL A 90 26.01 -0.43 11.34
N GLY A 91 26.19 0.01 10.09
CA GLY A 91 27.26 -0.48 9.22
C GLY A 91 26.82 -1.05 7.86
N LYS A 92 25.71 -0.59 7.27
CA LYS A 92 25.42 -0.85 5.86
C LYS A 92 25.13 0.44 5.11
#